data_AF-A0A423W3K6-F1
#
_entry.id   AF-A0A423W3K6-F1
#
_cell.length_a   1.000
_cell.length_b   1.000
_cell.length_c   1.000
_cell.angle_alpha   90.00
_cell.angle_beta   90.00
_cell.angle_gamma   90.00
#
_symmetry.space_group_name_H-M   'P 1'
#
loop_
_entity.id
_entity.type
_entity.pdbx_description
1 polymer ?
#
loop_
_entity_poly.entity_id
_entity_poly.type
_entity_poly.pdbx_seq_one_letter_code
_entity_poly.pdbx_strand_id
1 'polypeptide(L)'
;MCYYKRVVFKCNHSSFGKISRKCFLQLAYENGERGSPCGKRDINPIQSIKVQVLCRECSTKVTDQAHKIAAIKQKIAKAKVKLKIDVDDDDKEDSDNESVSENETLSPVSLSFSSGWGAELGFSSTGSGTRKGKSKEKGCQ
;
A
#
# COMPACT_ATOMS: atom_id res chain seq x y z
N MET A 1 19.75 9.57 -15.25
CA MET A 1 18.71 8.61 -14.80
C MET A 1 17.37 9.02 -15.39
N CYS A 2 16.49 8.07 -15.69
CA CYS A 2 15.14 8.38 -16.17
C CYS A 2 14.23 8.63 -14.96
N TYR A 3 13.48 9.74 -14.98
CA TYR A 3 12.53 10.05 -13.92
C TYR A 3 11.11 9.74 -14.37
N TYR A 4 10.34 9.15 -13.45
CA TYR A 4 8.95 8.79 -13.63
C TYR A 4 8.09 9.55 -12.63
N LYS A 5 6.84 9.82 -13.00
CA LYS A 5 5.87 10.38 -12.05
C LYS A 5 5.55 9.34 -10.98
N ARG A 6 5.42 9.76 -9.72
CA ARG A 6 4.93 8.88 -8.65
C ARG A 6 3.42 8.73 -8.78
N VAL A 7 2.90 7.52 -8.82
CA VAL A 7 1.45 7.27 -8.66
C VAL A 7 1.23 6.78 -7.24
N VAL A 8 0.33 7.43 -6.50
CA VAL A 8 -0.04 7.08 -5.12
C VAL A 8 -1.49 6.62 -5.12
N PHE A 9 -1.72 5.38 -4.72
CA PHE A 9 -3.04 4.76 -4.67
C PHE A 9 -3.79 5.17 -3.40
N LYS A 10 -5.11 4.95 -3.37
CA LYS A 10 -5.96 5.17 -2.18
C LYS A 10 -5.45 4.40 -0.95
N CYS A 11 -4.82 3.25 -1.16
CA CYS A 11 -4.20 2.43 -0.11
C CYS A 11 -2.78 2.90 0.30
N ASN A 12 -2.35 4.11 -0.09
CA ASN A 12 -1.04 4.71 0.17
C ASN A 12 0.20 3.98 -0.40
N HIS A 13 0.01 2.87 -1.11
CA HIS A 13 1.06 2.29 -1.93
C HIS A 13 1.41 3.20 -3.10
N SER A 14 2.65 3.10 -3.59
CA SER A 14 3.10 3.87 -4.74
C SER A 14 3.68 3.02 -5.86
N SER A 15 3.55 3.48 -7.09
CA SER A 15 4.12 2.85 -8.29
C SER A 15 4.74 3.89 -9.24
N PHE A 16 5.50 3.38 -10.21
CA PHE A 16 6.04 4.19 -11.31
C PHE A 16 4.93 4.48 -12.33
N GLY A 17 4.66 5.77 -12.56
CA GLY A 17 3.73 6.24 -13.58
C GLY A 17 4.41 6.47 -14.93
N LYS A 18 3.92 7.47 -15.67
CA LYS A 18 4.53 7.90 -16.94
C LYS A 18 5.92 8.50 -16.72
N ILE A 19 6.80 8.31 -17.69
CA ILE A 19 8.12 8.96 -17.70
C ILE A 19 7.93 10.48 -17.75
N SER A 20 8.56 11.20 -16.83
CA SER A 20 8.55 12.67 -16.78
C SER A 20 9.80 13.27 -17.40
N ARG A 21 10.94 12.60 -17.30
CA ARG A 21 12.20 13.01 -17.93
C ARG A 21 13.02 11.80 -18.38
N LYS A 22 13.37 11.78 -19.66
CA LYS A 22 14.29 10.80 -20.25
C LYS A 22 15.74 11.25 -20.02
N CYS A 23 16.65 10.31 -19.78
CA CYS A 23 18.08 10.63 -19.81
C CYS A 23 18.64 10.42 -21.22
N PHE A 24 19.85 10.91 -21.47
CA PHE A 24 20.50 10.80 -22.77
C PHE A 24 20.56 9.36 -23.30
N LEU A 25 20.84 8.37 -22.44
CA LEU A 25 20.83 6.96 -22.83
C LEU A 25 19.48 6.45 -23.34
N GLN A 26 18.38 6.95 -22.77
CA GLN A 26 17.03 6.59 -23.21
C GLN A 26 16.68 7.29 -24.52
N LEU A 27 17.13 8.55 -24.70
CA LEU A 27 16.95 9.28 -25.94
C LEU A 27 17.75 8.64 -27.09
N ALA A 28 19.02 8.29 -26.88
CA ALA A 28 19.85 7.62 -27.87
C ALA A 28 19.27 6.25 -28.29
N TYR A 29 18.67 5.51 -27.34
CA TYR A 29 17.95 4.27 -27.66
C TYR A 29 16.74 4.53 -28.56
N GLU A 30 15.94 5.55 -28.26
CA GLU A 30 14.77 5.91 -29.06
C GLU A 30 15.14 6.43 -30.46
N ASN A 31 16.31 7.05 -30.60
CA ASN A 31 16.88 7.49 -31.88
C ASN A 31 17.54 6.35 -32.69
N GLY A 32 17.64 5.14 -32.12
CA GLY A 32 18.34 4.01 -32.77
C GLY A 32 19.87 4.08 -32.70
N GLU A 33 20.44 5.06 -32.01
CA GLU A 33 21.89 5.20 -31.78
C GLU A 33 22.41 4.16 -30.78
N ARG A 34 21.51 3.51 -30.03
CA ARG A 34 21.86 2.51 -29.02
C ARG A 34 20.95 1.29 -29.13
N GLY A 35 21.52 0.09 -28.96
CA GLY A 35 20.78 -1.17 -29.04
C GLY A 35 19.92 -1.53 -27.82
N SER A 36 20.04 -0.82 -26.69
CA SER A 36 19.29 -1.15 -25.47
C SER A 36 18.83 0.08 -24.67
N PRO A 37 17.66 0.01 -24.02
CA PRO A 37 17.08 1.12 -23.26
C PRO A 37 17.85 1.40 -21.97
N CYS A 38 17.56 2.55 -21.35
CA CYS A 38 18.09 2.85 -20.03
C CYS A 38 17.41 1.98 -18.95
N GLY A 39 18.18 1.18 -18.22
CA GLY A 39 17.69 0.39 -17.09
C GLY A 39 17.52 1.17 -15.78
N LYS A 40 18.07 2.39 -15.67
CA LYS A 40 18.05 3.18 -14.44
C LYS A 40 16.78 4.03 -14.35
N ARG A 41 15.88 3.66 -13.45
CA ARG A 41 14.61 4.36 -13.18
C ARG A 41 14.60 4.95 -11.78
N ASP A 42 14.01 6.13 -11.65
CA ASP A 42 13.78 6.79 -10.36
C ASP A 42 12.46 7.56 -10.36
N ILE A 43 11.97 7.86 -9.17
CA ILE A 43 10.73 8.59 -8.95
C ILE A 43 11.06 10.08 -8.82
N ASN A 44 10.35 10.93 -9.55
CA ASN A 44 10.44 12.37 -9.33
C ASN A 44 9.81 12.72 -7.96
N PRO A 45 10.57 13.25 -6.99
CA PRO A 45 10.08 13.50 -5.64
C PRO A 45 9.00 14.61 -5.59
N ILE A 46 8.97 15.51 -6.56
CA ILE A 46 8.06 16.66 -6.59
C ILE A 46 6.71 16.29 -7.24
N GLN A 47 6.71 15.35 -8.18
CA GLN A 47 5.54 15.05 -9.00
C GLN A 47 4.88 13.74 -8.59
N SER A 48 3.79 13.86 -7.81
CA SER A 48 2.91 12.74 -7.48
C SER A 48 1.51 12.93 -8.03
N ILE A 49 0.91 11.83 -8.48
CA ILE A 49 -0.48 11.75 -8.90
C ILE A 49 -1.18 10.82 -7.91
N LYS A 50 -2.17 11.35 -7.20
CA LYS A 50 -3.03 10.55 -6.33
C LYS A 50 -4.17 9.98 -7.16
N VAL A 51 -4.42 8.68 -7.02
CA VAL A 51 -5.53 8.00 -7.71
C VAL A 51 -6.47 7.39 -6.67
N GLN A 52 -7.78 7.54 -6.89
CA GLN A 52 -8.83 7.10 -5.96
C GLN A 52 -9.15 5.60 -6.05
N VAL A 53 -8.22 4.81 -6.56
CA VAL A 53 -8.33 3.36 -6.71
C VAL A 53 -7.32 2.66 -5.81
N LEU A 54 -7.64 1.44 -5.40
CA LEU A 54 -6.70 0.57 -4.69
C LEU A 54 -5.61 0.10 -5.66
N CYS A 55 -4.42 -0.20 -5.15
CA CYS A 55 -3.44 -0.93 -5.95
C CYS A 55 -3.92 -2.37 -6.20
N ARG A 56 -3.38 -3.02 -7.23
CA ARG A 56 -3.76 -4.38 -7.63
C ARG A 56 -3.73 -5.37 -6.46
N GLU A 57 -2.69 -5.32 -5.64
CA GLU A 57 -2.53 -6.23 -4.49
C GLU A 57 -3.57 -5.98 -3.39
N CYS A 58 -3.93 -4.71 -3.16
CA CYS A 58 -4.97 -4.38 -2.19
C CYS A 58 -6.35 -4.74 -2.73
N SER A 59 -6.63 -4.50 -4.01
CA SER A 59 -7.91 -4.90 -4.61
C SER A 59 -8.11 -6.41 -4.55
N THR A 60 -7.08 -7.22 -4.82
CA THR A 60 -7.19 -8.68 -4.74
C THR A 60 -7.43 -9.15 -3.30
N LYS A 61 -6.76 -8.53 -2.31
CA LYS A 61 -7.00 -8.86 -0.90
C LYS A 61 -8.44 -8.58 -0.47
N VAL A 62 -9.02 -7.45 -0.91
CA VAL A 62 -10.41 -7.09 -0.61
C VAL A 62 -11.38 -8.10 -1.24
N THR A 63 -11.16 -8.48 -2.50
CA THR A 63 -12.01 -9.48 -3.16
C THR A 63 -11.91 -10.85 -2.49
N ASP A 64 -10.71 -11.26 -2.09
CA ASP A 64 -10.49 -12.54 -1.40
C ASP A 64 -11.19 -12.55 -0.03
N GLN A 65 -11.12 -11.42 0.69
CA GLN A 65 -11.83 -11.25 1.96
C GLN A 65 -13.35 -11.29 1.77
N ALA A 66 -13.89 -10.59 0.78
CA ALA A 66 -15.31 -10.60 0.47
C ALA A 66 -15.80 -12.02 0.14
N HIS A 67 -15.02 -12.78 -0.64
CA HIS A 67 -15.35 -14.17 -0.96
C HIS A 67 -15.35 -15.07 0.30
N LYS A 68 -14.37 -14.91 1.19
CA LYS A 68 -14.33 -15.65 2.47
C LYS A 68 -15.53 -15.32 3.36
N ILE A 69 -15.89 -14.04 3.45
CA ILE A 69 -17.06 -13.59 4.23
C ILE A 69 -18.33 -14.20 3.66
N ALA A 70 -18.52 -14.18 2.33
CA ALA A 70 -19.68 -14.79 1.69
C ALA A 70 -19.78 -16.29 1.99
N ALA A 71 -18.65 -17.02 1.93
CA ALA A 71 -18.62 -18.43 2.27
C ALA A 71 -18.97 -18.70 3.75
N ILE A 72 -18.52 -17.84 4.66
CA ILE A 72 -18.88 -17.92 6.09
C ILE A 72 -20.38 -17.66 6.28
N LYS A 73 -20.93 -16.59 5.68
CA LYS A 73 -22.36 -16.29 5.72
C LYS A 73 -23.21 -17.45 5.22
N GLN A 74 -22.81 -18.10 4.12
CA GLN A 74 -23.50 -19.27 3.60
C GLN A 74 -23.46 -20.47 4.57
N LYS A 75 -22.34 -20.70 5.25
CA LYS A 75 -22.22 -21.74 6.27
C LYS A 75 -23.12 -21.45 7.47
N ILE A 76 -23.18 -20.20 7.92
CA ILE A 76 -24.05 -19.75 9.00
C ILE A 76 -25.52 -19.97 8.63
N ALA A 77 -25.95 -19.55 7.43
CA ALA A 77 -27.32 -19.76 6.96
C ALA A 77 -27.70 -21.25 6.92
N LYS A 78 -26.80 -22.12 6.41
CA LYS A 78 -27.01 -23.57 6.42
C LYS A 78 -27.10 -24.15 7.84
N ALA A 79 -26.34 -23.61 8.78
CA ALA A 79 -26.38 -24.04 10.18
C ALA A 79 -27.68 -23.58 10.87
N LYS A 80 -28.13 -22.34 10.65
CA LYS A 80 -29.41 -21.80 11.15
C LYS A 80 -30.59 -22.70 10.73
N VAL A 81 -30.68 -23.03 9.45
CA VAL A 81 -31.73 -23.92 8.91
C VAL A 81 -31.69 -25.31 9.56
N LYS A 82 -30.50 -25.90 9.71
CA LYS A 82 -30.34 -27.23 10.33
C LYS A 82 -30.76 -27.25 11.80
N LEU A 83 -30.53 -26.16 12.51
CA LEU A 83 -30.84 -26.05 13.94
C LEU A 83 -32.27 -25.56 14.20
N LYS A 84 -33.07 -25.29 13.15
CA LYS A 84 -34.42 -24.68 13.25
C LYS A 84 -34.42 -23.43 14.15
N ILE A 85 -33.34 -22.65 14.09
CA ILE A 85 -33.25 -21.41 14.83
C ILE A 85 -33.89 -20.35 13.94
N ASP A 86 -35.16 -20.06 14.21
CA ASP A 86 -35.84 -18.85 13.74
C ASP A 86 -35.31 -17.70 14.60
N VAL A 87 -34.21 -17.09 14.16
CA VAL A 87 -33.91 -15.73 14.61
C VAL A 87 -34.60 -14.84 13.59
N ASP A 88 -35.73 -14.25 13.97
CA ASP A 88 -36.38 -13.20 13.21
C ASP A 88 -35.31 -12.15 12.85
N ASP A 89 -35.05 -11.99 11.56
CA ASP A 89 -34.16 -10.95 11.05
C ASP A 89 -34.88 -9.61 11.30
N ASP A 90 -34.63 -9.00 12.46
CA ASP A 90 -34.91 -7.59 12.75
C ASP A 90 -33.91 -6.71 11.98
N ASP A 91 -33.85 -6.88 10.66
CA ASP A 91 -33.17 -5.99 9.73
C ASP A 91 -34.10 -4.79 9.49
N LYS A 92 -34.23 -3.92 10.49
CA LYS A 92 -34.54 -2.52 10.22
C LYS A 92 -33.33 -1.91 9.54
N GLU A 93 -33.35 -1.92 8.21
CA GLU A 93 -32.59 -0.96 7.42
C GLU A 93 -33.17 0.44 7.70
N ASP A 94 -32.65 1.11 8.74
CA ASP A 94 -32.87 2.55 8.92
C ASP A 94 -32.07 3.27 7.83
N SER A 95 -32.81 3.59 6.76
CA SER A 95 -32.44 4.50 5.69
C SER A 95 -32.49 5.93 6.22
N ASP A 96 -31.50 6.34 7.01
CA ASP A 96 -31.35 7.75 7.40
C ASP A 96 -30.37 8.45 6.46
N ASN A 97 -30.96 8.91 5.34
CA ASN A 97 -30.49 10.06 4.61
C ASN A 97 -30.76 11.32 5.45
N GLU A 98 -29.84 11.70 6.34
CA GLU A 98 -29.88 13.00 6.99
C GLU A 98 -28.61 13.80 6.71
N SER A 99 -28.79 14.85 5.91
CA SER A 99 -27.87 15.95 5.73
C SER A 99 -27.69 16.70 7.05
N VAL A 100 -26.48 16.72 7.60
CA VAL A 100 -26.14 17.66 8.69
C VAL A 100 -25.07 18.64 8.21
N SER A 101 -25.59 19.85 8.00
CA SER A 101 -24.91 21.12 7.87
C SER A 101 -24.37 21.59 9.22
N GLU A 102 -23.13 22.06 9.20
CA GLU A 102 -22.49 23.10 10.04
C GLU A 102 -22.46 23.01 11.58
N ASN A 103 -21.22 23.17 12.06
CA ASN A 103 -20.74 23.95 13.20
C ASN A 103 -20.60 23.32 14.61
N GLU A 104 -19.61 23.88 15.33
CA GLU A 104 -19.33 23.79 16.77
C GLU A 104 -18.22 22.81 17.22
N THR A 105 -16.99 23.26 16.97
CA THR A 105 -15.92 23.49 17.96
C THR A 105 -15.99 22.71 19.28
N LEU A 106 -15.18 21.66 19.43
CA LEU A 106 -14.73 21.21 20.75
C LEU A 106 -13.23 20.88 20.73
N SER A 107 -12.51 21.59 21.61
CA SER A 107 -11.05 21.60 21.77
C SER A 107 -10.44 20.23 22.06
N PRO A 108 -9.21 19.98 21.59
CA PRO A 108 -8.48 18.76 21.92
C PRO A 108 -7.94 18.81 23.36
N VAL A 109 -8.24 17.77 24.14
CA VAL A 109 -7.65 17.52 25.46
C VAL A 109 -6.18 17.13 25.27
N SER A 110 -5.27 17.99 25.71
CA SER A 110 -3.83 17.74 25.76
C SER A 110 -3.50 16.68 26.82
N LEU A 111 -3.08 15.49 26.38
CA LEU A 111 -2.43 14.49 27.24
C LEU A 111 -0.91 14.60 27.07
N SER A 112 -0.29 15.47 27.87
CA SER A 112 1.15 15.55 28.03
C SER A 112 1.62 14.52 29.06
N PHE A 113 2.21 13.42 28.61
CA PHE A 113 2.99 12.52 29.46
C PHE A 113 4.43 13.03 29.56
N SER A 114 4.80 13.49 30.76
CA SER A 114 6.17 13.81 31.14
C SER A 114 6.83 12.59 31.77
N SER A 115 7.92 12.12 31.18
CA SER A 115 8.95 11.36 31.90
C SER A 115 10.30 11.59 31.23
N GLY A 116 11.04 12.55 31.79
CA GLY A 116 12.45 12.73 31.53
C GLY A 116 13.29 11.82 32.43
N TRP A 117 14.24 11.12 31.82
CA TRP A 117 15.56 10.70 32.30
C TRP A 117 16.33 10.42 30.99
N GLY A 118 17.44 11.05 30.64
CA GLY A 118 18.56 11.47 31.47
C GLY A 118 19.76 10.60 31.10
N ALA A 119 20.83 11.26 30.63
CA ALA A 119 22.20 10.78 30.45
C ALA A 119 22.60 10.13 29.10
N GLU A 120 23.52 10.84 28.47
CA GLU A 120 24.51 10.44 27.48
C GLU A 120 25.24 9.14 27.87
N LEU A 121 25.74 8.41 26.87
CA LEU A 121 27.12 7.90 26.81
C LEU A 121 27.33 7.26 25.43
N GLY A 122 28.29 7.77 24.67
CA GLY A 122 28.77 7.15 23.45
C GLY A 122 29.58 5.89 23.74
N PHE A 123 29.57 4.94 22.80
CA PHE A 123 30.66 3.99 22.60
C PHE A 123 30.69 3.52 21.15
N SER A 124 31.80 3.84 20.48
CA SER A 124 32.24 3.21 19.23
C SER A 124 32.56 1.74 19.49
N SER A 125 32.19 0.85 18.58
CA SER A 125 32.88 -0.44 18.40
C SER A 125 32.61 -1.00 17.01
N THR A 126 33.72 -1.37 16.39
CA THR A 126 33.93 -1.99 15.09
C THR A 126 33.40 -3.43 15.05
N GLY A 127 33.07 -3.91 13.84
CA GLY A 127 32.62 -5.29 13.65
C GLY A 127 32.61 -5.71 12.19
N SER A 128 33.80 -6.03 11.67
CA SER A 128 34.02 -6.67 10.37
C SER A 128 33.36 -8.05 10.30
N GLY A 129 32.66 -8.34 9.21
CA GLY A 129 32.03 -9.66 8.99
C GLY A 129 31.79 -9.95 7.51
N THR A 130 32.85 -10.30 6.79
CA THR A 130 32.82 -10.90 5.46
C THR A 130 32.32 -12.34 5.52
N ARG A 131 31.27 -12.69 4.77
CA ARG A 131 31.08 -14.07 4.27
C ARG A 131 30.51 -14.09 2.85
N LYS A 132 31.31 -14.68 1.95
CA LYS A 132 31.01 -15.11 0.59
C LYS A 132 29.83 -16.09 0.57
N GLY A 133 28.78 -15.76 -0.18
CA GLY A 133 27.72 -16.69 -0.60
C GLY A 133 27.87 -17.00 -2.08
N LYS A 134 28.13 -18.26 -2.40
CA LYS A 134 28.45 -18.83 -3.71
C LYS A 134 27.16 -19.18 -4.45
N SER A 135 26.71 -18.37 -5.42
CA SER A 135 25.60 -18.77 -6.30
C SER A 135 26.11 -19.66 -7.43
N LYS A 136 25.66 -20.92 -7.41
CA LYS A 136 25.68 -21.84 -8.55
C LYS A 136 24.53 -21.43 -9.47
N GLU A 137 24.85 -20.90 -10.65
CA GLU A 137 23.87 -20.77 -11.72
C GLU A 137 23.80 -22.11 -12.47
N LYS A 138 22.66 -22.78 -12.36
CA LYS A 138 22.29 -23.90 -13.22
C LYS A 138 21.69 -23.32 -14.49
N GLY A 139 22.33 -23.59 -15.63
CA GLY A 139 21.71 -23.42 -16.93
C GLY A 139 20.52 -24.38 -17.07
N CYS A 140 19.40 -23.86 -17.53
CA CYS A 140 18.37 -24.62 -18.22
C CYS A 140 18.20 -24.01 -19.61
N GLN A 141 17.97 -24.93 -20.52
CA GLN A 141 18.10 -24.89 -21.98
C GLN A 141 17.31 -23.77 -22.67
#